data_AF-A0A8B6XV13-F1
#
_entry.id   AF-A0A8B6XV13-F1
#
_cell.length_a   1.000
_cell.length_b   1.000
_cell.length_c   1.000
_cell.angle_alpha   90.00
_cell.angle_beta   90.00
_cell.angle_gamma   90.00
#
_symmetry.space_group_name_H-M   'P 1'
#
loop_
_entity.id
_entity.type
_entity.pdbx_description
1 polymer ?
#
loop_
_entity_poly.entity_id
_entity_poly.type
_entity_poly.pdbx_seq_one_letter_code
_entity_poly.pdbx_strand_id
1 'polypeptide(L)'
;MTDGFALDMHKYKYQATKIVITLMDNLIGNGYCLHVDNWYTSYEICKVLLDHNTDCIGTLRINRKQLPQDIKNAKIKTGDTLVRFDTKTNIMCTKWKDKKDVHMLSTCVQNDTVVVNRAGKEKNIPLVIHEYNKNMGGVDRSDQMLTTYKSERKRVKKWYKKIFMHLISVSAFNANIINNKISPNMTSLQFRESIIKESIVKYHESVEKKRSRTRVLPSPLRLVERHFVDAIPATEKNIKPCRSVLQI
;
A
#
# COMPACT_ATOMS: atom_id res chain seq x y z
N MET A 1 24.37 7.04 -15.61
CA MET A 1 24.43 5.61 -15.91
C MET A 1 24.81 4.92 -14.61
N THR A 2 23.84 4.50 -13.82
CA THR A 2 24.10 3.68 -12.63
C THR A 2 24.20 2.25 -13.13
N ASP A 3 25.39 1.66 -13.05
CA ASP A 3 25.57 0.23 -13.19
C ASP A 3 24.59 -0.44 -12.22
N GLY A 4 23.55 -1.08 -12.78
CA GLY A 4 22.56 -1.77 -11.98
C GLY A 4 23.27 -2.82 -11.13
N PHE A 5 23.13 -2.72 -9.82
CA PHE A 5 23.57 -3.75 -8.89
C PHE A 5 22.67 -4.98 -9.06
N ALA A 6 22.87 -5.71 -10.16
CA ALA A 6 22.17 -6.96 -10.43
C ALA A 6 22.71 -8.02 -9.47
N LEU A 7 22.13 -8.09 -8.28
CA LEU A 7 22.41 -9.16 -7.34
C LEU A 7 22.03 -10.49 -7.97
N ASP A 8 22.98 -11.42 -8.04
CA ASP A 8 22.73 -12.76 -8.59
C ASP A 8 21.61 -13.46 -7.80
N MET A 9 20.45 -13.52 -8.42
CA MET A 9 19.23 -14.09 -7.86
C MET A 9 19.33 -15.59 -7.59
N HIS A 10 20.21 -16.31 -8.31
CA HIS A 10 20.39 -17.75 -8.15
C HIS A 10 21.10 -18.09 -6.84
N LYS A 11 21.81 -17.13 -6.25
CA LYS A 11 22.49 -17.25 -4.96
C LYS A 11 21.53 -17.40 -3.77
N TYR A 12 20.32 -16.84 -3.86
CA TYR A 12 19.40 -16.79 -2.73
C TYR A 12 18.50 -18.03 -2.65
N LYS A 13 18.41 -18.62 -1.46
CA LYS A 13 17.66 -19.86 -1.24
C LYS A 13 16.17 -19.62 -1.11
N TYR A 14 15.76 -18.49 -0.52
CA TYR A 14 14.34 -18.23 -0.23
C TYR A 14 13.67 -17.36 -1.28
N GLN A 15 12.45 -17.75 -1.66
CA GLN A 15 11.63 -16.99 -2.60
C GLN A 15 11.33 -15.57 -2.11
N ALA A 16 11.14 -15.39 -0.80
CA ALA A 16 10.96 -14.07 -0.20
C ALA A 16 12.18 -13.16 -0.45
N THR A 17 13.40 -13.69 -0.31
CA THR A 17 14.63 -12.94 -0.56
C THR A 17 14.69 -12.51 -2.01
N LYS A 18 14.44 -13.45 -2.93
CA LYS A 18 14.40 -13.18 -4.36
C LYS A 18 13.46 -12.03 -4.69
N ILE A 19 12.21 -12.10 -4.23
CA ILE A 19 11.21 -11.05 -4.49
C ILE A 19 11.65 -9.70 -3.95
N VAL A 20 12.12 -9.64 -2.70
CA VAL A 20 12.56 -8.37 -2.08
C VAL A 20 13.70 -7.76 -2.87
N ILE A 21 14.71 -8.54 -3.23
CA ILE A 21 15.87 -8.06 -3.99
C ILE A 21 15.45 -7.56 -5.38
N THR A 22 14.58 -8.29 -6.09
CA THR A 22 14.06 -7.84 -7.40
C THR A 22 13.29 -6.52 -7.29
N LEU A 23 12.44 -6.37 -6.27
CA LEU A 23 11.66 -5.14 -6.09
C LEU A 23 12.54 -3.94 -5.66
N MET A 24 13.68 -4.22 -5.04
CA MET A 24 14.60 -3.21 -4.51
C MET A 24 15.79 -2.90 -5.42
N ASP A 25 15.94 -3.57 -6.56
CA ASP A 25 17.13 -3.54 -7.45
C ASP A 25 17.72 -2.13 -7.66
N ASN A 26 16.90 -1.13 -7.94
CA ASN A 26 17.33 0.27 -8.18
C ASN A 26 17.32 1.17 -6.93
N LEU A 27 17.01 0.62 -5.77
CA LEU A 27 16.87 1.32 -4.49
C LEU A 27 17.91 0.87 -3.46
N ILE A 28 18.55 -0.27 -3.68
CA ILE A 28 19.61 -0.79 -2.82
C ILE A 28 20.82 0.16 -2.85
N GLY A 29 21.37 0.43 -1.67
CA GLY A 29 22.57 1.25 -1.49
C GLY A 29 22.32 2.76 -1.52
N ASN A 30 21.07 3.20 -1.71
CA ASN A 30 20.71 4.63 -1.74
C ASN A 30 20.41 5.23 -0.35
N GLY A 31 20.77 4.53 0.73
CA GLY A 31 20.54 4.99 2.11
C GLY A 31 19.08 4.88 2.58
N TYR A 32 18.27 4.04 1.94
CA TYR A 32 16.89 3.77 2.36
C TYR A 32 16.81 2.73 3.48
N CYS A 33 15.76 2.83 4.30
CA CYS A 33 15.35 1.81 5.24
C CYS A 33 14.06 1.13 4.74
N LEU A 34 14.14 -0.17 4.48
CA LEU A 34 13.03 -0.98 4.01
C LEU A 34 12.18 -1.48 5.18
N HIS A 35 10.89 -1.19 5.15
CA HIS A 35 9.92 -1.73 6.10
C HIS A 35 9.15 -2.89 5.46
N VAL A 36 9.25 -4.09 6.03
CA VAL A 36 8.72 -5.32 5.42
C VAL A 36 7.80 -6.12 6.36
N ASP A 37 6.75 -6.70 5.78
CA ASP A 37 5.87 -7.61 6.51
C ASP A 37 6.50 -8.99 6.73
N ASN A 38 5.97 -9.72 7.70
CA ASN A 38 6.43 -11.01 8.19
C ASN A 38 6.61 -12.13 7.14
N TRP A 39 5.93 -12.04 6.00
CA TRP A 39 6.10 -12.98 4.90
C TRP A 39 7.44 -12.76 4.17
N TYR A 40 7.90 -11.52 4.15
CA TYR A 40 9.15 -11.11 3.55
C TYR A 40 10.29 -11.07 4.56
N THR A 41 10.05 -10.81 5.84
CA THR A 41 11.16 -10.69 6.81
C THR A 41 11.87 -12.03 7.10
N SER A 42 13.20 -12.01 7.04
CA SER A 42 14.07 -13.09 7.51
C SER A 42 15.46 -12.55 7.86
N TYR A 43 16.24 -13.31 8.63
CA TYR A 43 17.63 -12.93 8.95
C TYR A 43 18.50 -12.84 7.69
N GLU A 44 18.31 -13.74 6.70
CA GLU A 44 18.99 -13.67 5.40
C GLU A 44 18.74 -12.33 4.70
N ILE A 45 17.49 -11.85 4.70
CA ILE A 45 17.13 -10.59 4.03
C ILE A 45 17.73 -9.38 4.76
N CYS A 46 17.65 -9.34 6.09
CA CYS A 46 18.27 -8.26 6.85
C CYS A 46 19.78 -8.21 6.61
N LYS A 47 20.44 -9.38 6.57
CA LYS A 47 21.88 -9.46 6.29
C LYS A 47 22.22 -8.99 4.88
N VAL A 48 21.54 -9.50 3.86
CA VAL A 48 21.80 -9.13 2.46
C VAL A 48 21.59 -7.64 2.24
N LEU A 49 20.50 -7.07 2.74
CA LEU A 49 20.24 -5.63 2.58
C LEU A 49 21.32 -4.80 3.28
N LEU A 50 21.72 -5.20 4.49
CA LEU A 50 22.76 -4.49 5.25
C LEU A 50 24.14 -4.60 4.59
N ASP A 51 24.51 -5.76 4.06
CA ASP A 51 25.74 -5.98 3.28
C ASP A 51 25.78 -5.09 2.01
N HIS A 52 24.62 -4.59 1.57
CA HIS A 52 24.44 -3.67 0.45
C HIS A 52 23.92 -2.29 0.89
N ASN A 53 24.34 -1.80 2.06
CA ASN A 53 24.08 -0.44 2.57
C ASN A 53 22.59 -0.04 2.54
N THR A 54 21.70 -0.98 2.85
CA THR A 54 20.26 -0.75 2.92
C THR A 54 19.73 -1.29 4.23
N ASP A 55 19.08 -0.43 5.00
CA ASP A 55 18.53 -0.82 6.29
C ASP A 55 17.21 -1.55 6.14
N CYS A 56 16.83 -2.33 7.15
CA CYS A 56 15.61 -3.10 7.14
C CYS A 56 14.99 -3.20 8.53
N ILE A 57 13.66 -3.06 8.60
CA ILE A 57 12.83 -3.30 9.78
C ILE A 57 11.65 -4.18 9.37
N GLY A 58 11.42 -5.27 10.10
CA GLY A 58 10.29 -6.14 9.79
C GLY A 58 9.80 -6.96 10.97
N THR A 59 8.52 -7.32 10.92
CA THR A 59 7.95 -8.30 11.84
C THR A 59 8.48 -9.69 11.50
N LEU A 60 8.76 -10.53 12.49
CA LEU A 60 9.32 -11.87 12.30
C LEU A 60 8.34 -12.94 12.76
N ARG A 61 8.10 -13.98 11.94
CA ARG A 61 7.35 -15.16 12.38
C ARG A 61 8.23 -16.05 13.25
N ILE A 62 7.68 -16.52 14.37
CA ILE A 62 8.39 -17.38 15.35
C ILE A 62 8.93 -18.70 14.77
N ASN A 63 8.34 -19.18 13.68
CA ASN A 63 8.74 -20.41 12.99
C ASN A 63 9.80 -20.20 11.92
N ARG A 64 10.32 -18.97 11.76
CA ARG A 64 11.45 -18.70 10.85
C ARG A 64 12.72 -19.35 11.37
N LYS A 65 13.56 -19.80 10.45
CA LYS A 65 14.90 -20.31 10.78
C LYS A 65 15.75 -19.16 11.33
N GLN A 66 16.77 -19.51 12.11
CA GLN A 66 17.77 -18.56 12.66
C GLN A 66 17.22 -17.55 13.68
N LEU A 67 16.02 -17.77 14.23
CA LEU A 67 15.57 -17.06 15.42
C LEU A 67 16.32 -17.63 16.65
N PRO A 68 17.01 -16.79 17.45
CA PRO A 68 17.67 -17.25 18.68
C PRO A 68 16.71 -17.98 19.62
N GLN A 69 17.08 -19.18 20.08
CA GLN A 69 16.19 -20.05 20.87
C GLN A 69 15.85 -19.46 22.23
N ASP A 70 16.78 -18.72 22.80
CA ASP A 70 16.58 -17.98 24.04
C ASP A 70 15.54 -16.87 23.90
N ILE A 71 15.52 -16.13 22.77
CA ILE A 71 14.41 -15.22 22.46
C ILE A 71 13.11 -15.98 22.26
N LYS A 72 13.15 -17.03 21.42
CA LYS A 72 11.96 -17.78 21.01
C LYS A 72 11.22 -18.34 22.22
N ASN A 73 11.95 -18.97 23.15
CA ASN A 73 11.40 -19.71 24.28
C ASN A 73 11.25 -18.87 25.56
N ALA A 74 11.83 -17.66 25.61
CA ALA A 74 11.71 -16.79 26.77
C ALA A 74 10.25 -16.44 27.09
N LYS A 75 9.87 -16.56 28.35
CA LYS A 75 8.60 -16.07 28.88
C LYS A 75 8.84 -14.72 29.53
N ILE A 76 8.25 -13.67 28.96
CA ILE A 76 8.32 -12.29 29.49
C ILE A 76 6.93 -11.84 29.95
N LYS A 77 6.86 -10.81 30.81
CA LYS A 77 5.59 -10.24 31.25
C LYS A 77 5.05 -9.27 30.21
N THR A 78 3.76 -8.96 30.26
CA THR A 78 3.15 -7.97 29.38
C THR A 78 3.79 -6.60 29.61
N GLY A 79 4.23 -5.94 28.55
CA GLY A 79 4.98 -4.68 28.59
C GLY A 79 6.49 -4.88 28.47
N ASP A 80 7.02 -6.04 28.85
CA ASP A 80 8.46 -6.30 28.83
C ASP A 80 8.97 -6.47 27.39
N THR A 81 10.26 -6.16 27.24
CA THR A 81 11.01 -6.32 25.99
C THR A 81 12.28 -7.12 26.24
N LEU A 82 12.53 -8.12 25.41
CA LEU A 82 13.77 -8.89 25.37
C LEU A 82 14.45 -8.64 24.03
N VAL A 83 15.76 -8.36 24.06
CA VAL A 83 16.54 -8.06 22.85
C VAL A 83 17.77 -8.94 22.79
N ARG A 84 18.09 -9.39 21.58
CA ARG A 84 19.41 -9.92 21.22
C ARG A 84 19.97 -9.14 20.06
N PHE A 85 21.22 -8.75 20.20
CA PHE A 85 21.98 -8.06 19.19
C PHE A 85 23.10 -8.98 18.72
N ASP A 86 23.16 -9.23 17.41
CA ASP A 86 24.27 -9.96 16.80
C ASP A 86 25.39 -8.98 16.50
N THR A 87 26.45 -9.01 17.30
CA THR A 87 27.61 -8.10 17.15
C THR A 87 28.42 -8.34 15.88
N LYS A 88 28.25 -9.49 15.21
CA LYS A 88 28.96 -9.78 13.96
C LYS A 88 28.28 -9.18 12.75
N THR A 89 26.94 -9.13 12.77
CA THR A 89 26.15 -8.64 11.64
C THR A 89 25.40 -7.35 11.93
N ASN A 90 25.48 -6.82 13.15
CA ASN A 90 24.72 -5.65 13.61
C ASN A 90 23.20 -5.77 13.42
N ILE A 91 22.67 -6.99 13.55
CA ILE A 91 21.22 -7.24 13.44
C ILE A 91 20.64 -7.38 14.84
N MET A 92 19.59 -6.61 15.12
CA MET A 92 18.82 -6.69 16.36
C MET A 92 17.58 -7.54 16.18
N CYS A 93 17.39 -8.52 17.06
CA CYS A 93 16.17 -9.28 17.22
C CYS A 93 15.48 -8.88 18.52
N THR A 94 14.24 -8.41 18.41
CA THR A 94 13.45 -7.94 19.55
C THR A 94 12.23 -8.83 19.74
N LYS A 95 11.97 -9.24 20.98
CA LYS A 95 10.71 -9.83 21.42
C LYS A 95 10.04 -8.89 22.40
N TRP A 96 8.81 -8.50 22.10
CA TRP A 96 7.99 -7.66 22.96
C TRP A 96 6.65 -8.33 23.22
N LYS A 97 6.15 -8.23 24.45
CA LYS A 97 4.86 -8.80 24.80
C LYS A 97 3.81 -7.73 25.01
N ASP A 98 2.91 -7.61 24.05
CA ASP A 98 1.64 -6.91 24.25
C ASP A 98 0.59 -7.91 24.75
N LYS A 99 -0.59 -7.96 24.12
CA LYS A 99 -1.55 -9.08 24.26
C LYS A 99 -0.98 -10.41 23.77
N LYS A 100 -0.08 -10.36 22.78
CA LYS A 100 0.64 -11.51 22.21
C LYS A 100 2.10 -11.12 22.02
N ASP A 101 2.96 -12.14 21.91
CA ASP A 101 4.37 -11.96 21.60
C ASP A 101 4.54 -11.43 20.17
N VAL A 102 5.25 -10.30 20.04
CA VAL A 102 5.65 -9.70 18.77
C VAL A 102 7.17 -9.87 18.64
N HIS A 103 7.62 -10.35 17.49
CA HIS A 103 9.03 -10.48 17.18
C HIS A 103 9.38 -9.56 16.03
N MET A 104 10.51 -8.86 16.13
CA MET A 104 10.99 -7.91 15.14
C MET A 104 12.45 -8.21 14.80
N LEU A 105 12.82 -7.97 13.54
CA LEU A 105 14.21 -7.79 13.14
C LEU A 105 14.43 -6.33 12.71
N SER A 106 15.58 -5.79 13.07
CA SER A 106 16.00 -4.44 12.68
C SER A 106 17.51 -4.37 12.49
N THR A 107 17.97 -3.57 11.54
CA THR A 107 19.40 -3.27 11.31
C THR A 107 19.82 -1.88 11.80
N CYS A 108 18.87 -0.98 12.02
CA CYS A 108 19.13 0.45 12.25
C CYS A 108 18.54 1.02 13.54
N VAL A 109 17.69 0.28 14.25
CA VAL A 109 17.01 0.79 15.45
C VAL A 109 17.75 0.37 16.71
N GLN A 110 17.95 1.31 17.62
CA GLN A 110 18.53 1.06 18.92
C GLN A 110 17.53 0.40 19.87
N ASN A 111 18.03 -0.29 20.89
CA ASN A 111 17.19 -0.83 21.95
C ASN A 111 16.73 0.29 22.90
N ASP A 112 15.64 0.94 22.53
CA ASP A 112 15.02 2.01 23.31
C ASP A 112 13.48 1.87 23.34
N THR A 113 12.82 2.70 24.14
CA THR A 113 11.37 2.72 24.31
C THR A 113 10.79 4.12 24.10
N VAL A 114 9.56 4.18 23.62
CA VAL A 114 8.81 5.42 23.39
C VAL A 114 7.46 5.33 24.08
N VAL A 115 7.07 6.41 24.75
CA VAL A 115 5.72 6.57 25.30
C VAL A 115 4.77 6.93 24.15
N VAL A 116 3.73 6.12 23.95
CA VAL A 116 2.66 6.44 23.00
C VAL A 116 1.32 6.49 23.71
N ASN A 117 0.46 7.42 23.30
CA ASN A 117 -0.92 7.44 23.76
C ASN A 117 -1.77 6.52 22.86
N ARG A 118 -2.38 5.50 23.46
CA ARG A 118 -3.34 4.62 22.79
C ARG A 118 -4.67 4.67 23.53
N ALA A 119 -5.69 5.21 22.86
CA ALA A 119 -7.05 5.33 23.39
C ALA A 119 -7.11 6.02 24.77
N GLY A 120 -6.36 7.11 24.94
CA GLY A 120 -6.33 7.91 26.17
C GLY A 120 -5.43 7.34 27.26
N LYS A 121 -4.70 6.25 27.01
CA LYS A 121 -3.75 5.65 27.96
C LYS A 121 -2.34 5.72 27.42
N GLU A 122 -1.41 6.21 28.23
CA GLU A 122 0.01 6.15 27.94
C GLU A 122 0.53 4.72 28.03
N LYS A 123 1.34 4.33 27.07
CA LYS A 123 1.94 3.00 26.99
C LYS A 123 3.37 3.11 26.48
N ASN A 124 4.30 2.51 27.22
CA ASN A 124 5.67 2.35 26.76
C ASN A 124 5.74 1.19 25.77
N ILE A 125 6.26 1.47 24.58
CA ILE A 125 6.50 0.47 23.54
C ILE A 125 7.95 0.54 23.05
N PRO A 126 8.53 -0.55 22.54
CA PRO A 126 9.84 -0.52 21.92
C PRO A 126 9.89 0.44 20.72
N LEU A 127 10.99 1.18 20.60
CA LEU A 127 11.22 2.11 19.48
C LEU A 127 11.10 1.41 18.13
N VAL A 128 11.62 0.18 18.00
CA VAL A 128 11.51 -0.62 16.75
C VAL A 128 10.06 -0.87 16.33
N ILE A 129 9.15 -1.02 17.29
CA ILE A 129 7.72 -1.22 17.02
C ILE A 129 7.07 0.10 16.65
N HIS A 130 7.48 1.20 17.28
CA HIS A 130 7.04 2.54 16.92
C HIS A 130 7.43 2.87 15.47
N GLU A 131 8.71 2.73 15.11
CA GLU A 131 9.23 3.00 13.76
C GLU A 131 8.61 2.08 12.70
N TYR A 132 8.40 0.81 13.02
CA TYR A 132 7.68 -0.09 12.12
C TYR A 132 6.26 0.39 11.84
N ASN A 133 5.47 0.69 12.88
CA ASN A 133 4.08 1.10 12.70
C ASN A 133 3.93 2.46 12.00
N LYS A 134 4.89 3.37 12.19
CA LYS A 134 4.90 4.69 11.56
C LYS A 134 5.08 4.61 10.04
N ASN A 135 5.97 3.72 9.59
CA ASN A 135 6.38 3.64 8.18
C ASN A 135 5.67 2.52 7.41
N MET A 136 5.05 1.55 8.10
CA MET A 136 4.17 0.56 7.47
C MET A 136 2.82 1.15 7.06
N GLY A 137 2.12 0.44 6.18
CA GLY A 137 0.77 0.80 5.73
C GLY A 137 0.71 1.67 4.47
N GLY A 138 1.86 2.03 3.87
CA GLY A 138 1.89 2.72 2.57
C GLY A 138 1.18 1.91 1.47
N VAL A 139 1.44 0.60 1.40
CA VAL A 139 0.80 -0.32 0.46
C VAL A 139 -0.70 -0.44 0.75
N ASP A 140 -1.08 -0.71 2.00
CA ASP A 140 -2.49 -0.82 2.40
C ASP A 140 -3.29 0.45 2.10
N ARG A 141 -2.67 1.62 2.29
CA ARG A 141 -3.28 2.91 1.96
C ARG A 141 -3.48 3.07 0.45
N SER A 142 -2.49 2.69 -0.37
CA SER A 142 -2.67 2.70 -1.83
C SER A 142 -3.79 1.75 -2.27
N ASP A 143 -3.87 0.55 -1.70
CA ASP A 143 -4.91 -0.43 -1.99
C ASP A 143 -6.29 0.07 -1.58
N GLN A 144 -6.38 0.73 -0.43
CA GLN A 144 -7.61 1.37 0.03
C GLN A 144 -8.07 2.45 -0.97
N MET A 145 -7.17 3.33 -1.39
CA MET A 145 -7.47 4.41 -2.35
C MET A 145 -7.90 3.88 -3.72
N LEU A 146 -7.28 2.78 -4.17
CA LEU A 146 -7.67 2.11 -5.42
C LEU A 146 -9.03 1.41 -5.31
N THR A 147 -9.33 0.84 -4.16
CA THR A 147 -10.60 0.14 -3.91
C THR A 147 -11.78 1.11 -3.85
N THR A 148 -11.59 2.34 -3.35
CA THR A 148 -12.63 3.37 -3.31
C THR A 148 -13.18 3.70 -4.70
N TYR A 149 -12.33 3.72 -5.73
CA TYR A 149 -12.70 4.06 -7.11
C TYR A 149 -12.47 2.90 -8.07
N LYS A 150 -12.99 1.73 -7.69
CA LYS A 150 -12.77 0.47 -8.38
C LYS A 150 -13.38 0.46 -9.79
N SER A 151 -12.53 0.32 -10.81
CA SER A 151 -12.96 0.31 -12.23
C SER A 151 -13.31 -1.09 -12.74
N GLU A 152 -12.91 -2.15 -12.03
CA GLU A 152 -13.14 -3.54 -12.44
C GLU A 152 -14.61 -3.93 -12.26
N ARG A 153 -15.33 -4.10 -13.39
CA ARG A 153 -16.72 -4.57 -13.36
C ARG A 153 -16.80 -6.05 -12.96
N LYS A 154 -17.56 -6.35 -11.90
CA LYS A 154 -17.79 -7.73 -11.39
C LYS A 154 -18.27 -8.72 -12.47
N ARG A 155 -19.10 -8.25 -13.41
CA ARG A 155 -19.68 -9.07 -14.49
C ARG A 155 -18.68 -9.47 -15.59
N VAL A 156 -17.49 -8.85 -15.65
CA VAL A 156 -16.48 -9.18 -16.64
C VAL A 156 -15.78 -10.48 -16.25
N LYS A 157 -16.09 -11.57 -16.97
CA LYS A 157 -15.51 -12.90 -16.73
C LYS A 157 -14.06 -13.03 -17.24
N LYS A 158 -13.63 -12.18 -18.17
CA LYS A 158 -12.29 -12.22 -18.77
C LYS A 158 -11.27 -11.59 -17.81
N TRP A 159 -10.39 -12.41 -17.21
CA TRP A 159 -9.45 -11.99 -16.16
C TRP A 159 -8.48 -10.88 -16.62
N TYR A 160 -7.95 -10.97 -17.85
CA TYR A 160 -7.01 -9.98 -18.38
C TYR A 160 -7.60 -8.57 -18.47
N LYS A 161 -8.92 -8.44 -18.69
CA LYS A 161 -9.60 -7.15 -18.68
C LYS A 161 -9.63 -6.52 -17.28
N LYS A 162 -9.64 -7.33 -16.22
CA LYS A 162 -9.57 -6.83 -14.84
C LYS A 162 -8.18 -6.26 -14.56
N ILE A 163 -7.13 -6.97 -14.96
CA ILE A 163 -5.74 -6.48 -14.84
C ILE A 163 -5.57 -5.18 -15.61
N PHE A 164 -6.04 -5.11 -16.85
CA PHE A 164 -5.98 -3.88 -17.64
C PHE A 164 -6.64 -2.68 -16.94
N MET A 165 -7.86 -2.86 -16.41
CA MET A 165 -8.57 -1.80 -15.68
C MET A 165 -7.88 -1.43 -14.36
N HIS A 166 -7.25 -2.40 -13.71
CA HIS A 166 -6.45 -2.18 -12.52
C HIS A 166 -5.23 -1.29 -12.83
N LEU A 167 -4.49 -1.61 -13.90
CA LEU A 167 -3.33 -0.83 -14.35
C LEU A 167 -3.70 0.62 -14.69
N ILE A 168 -4.86 0.86 -15.31
CA ILE A 168 -5.37 2.22 -15.53
C ILE A 168 -5.63 2.92 -14.19
N SER A 169 -6.25 2.21 -13.25
CA SER A 169 -6.58 2.77 -11.93
C SER A 169 -5.33 3.13 -11.13
N VAL A 170 -4.29 2.30 -11.18
CA VAL A 170 -2.96 2.55 -10.59
C VAL A 170 -2.27 3.73 -11.28
N SER A 171 -2.31 3.79 -12.61
CA SER A 171 -1.71 4.89 -13.37
C SER A 171 -2.36 6.24 -13.04
N ALA A 172 -3.69 6.29 -12.97
CA ALA A 172 -4.43 7.49 -12.58
C ALA A 172 -4.14 7.90 -11.13
N PHE A 173 -3.98 6.94 -10.21
CA PHE A 173 -3.59 7.21 -8.83
C PHE A 173 -2.17 7.80 -8.74
N ASN A 174 -1.20 7.21 -9.46
CA ASN A 174 0.17 7.73 -9.51
C ASN A 174 0.24 9.13 -10.12
N ALA A 175 -0.53 9.37 -11.19
CA ALA A 175 -0.63 10.70 -11.79
C ALA A 175 -1.23 11.73 -10.82
N ASN A 176 -2.24 11.34 -10.03
CA ASN A 176 -2.79 12.21 -8.98
C ASN A 176 -1.75 12.58 -7.93
N ILE A 177 -0.93 11.61 -7.48
CA ILE A 177 0.16 11.86 -6.52
C ILE A 177 1.14 12.90 -7.08
N ILE A 178 1.56 12.74 -8.35
CA ILE A 178 2.47 13.68 -9.02
C ILE A 178 1.81 15.06 -9.12
N ASN A 179 0.55 15.13 -9.56
CA ASN A 179 -0.19 16.38 -9.66
C ASN A 179 -0.25 17.10 -8.31
N ASN A 180 -0.59 16.39 -7.23
CA ASN A 180 -0.67 16.97 -5.88
C ASN A 180 0.69 17.39 -5.31
N LYS A 181 1.81 16.86 -5.84
CA LYS A 181 3.16 17.37 -5.50
C LYS A 181 3.50 18.69 -6.21
N ILE A 182 2.96 18.91 -7.41
CA ILE A 182 3.20 20.12 -8.21
C ILE A 182 2.21 21.22 -7.84
N SER A 183 0.92 20.89 -7.82
CA SER A 183 -0.18 21.78 -7.47
C SER A 183 -1.04 21.11 -6.39
N PRO A 184 -0.81 21.44 -5.11
CA PRO A 184 -1.61 20.89 -4.03
C PRO A 184 -3.07 21.33 -4.17
N ASN A 185 -3.98 20.58 -3.53
CA ASN A 185 -5.42 20.85 -3.37
C ASN A 185 -6.39 20.16 -4.35
N MET A 186 -5.96 19.15 -5.11
CA MET A 186 -6.91 18.36 -5.92
C MET A 186 -7.20 17.01 -5.29
N THR A 187 -8.47 16.76 -4.95
CA THR A 187 -8.90 15.44 -4.46
C THR A 187 -8.78 14.39 -5.57
N SER A 188 -8.63 13.11 -5.17
CA SER A 188 -8.57 11.98 -6.11
C SER A 188 -9.78 11.92 -7.05
N LEU A 189 -10.97 12.26 -6.54
CA LEU A 189 -12.20 12.32 -7.33
C LEU A 189 -12.14 13.43 -8.38
N GLN A 190 -11.84 14.66 -7.97
CA GLN A 190 -11.75 15.81 -8.88
C GLN A 190 -10.73 15.55 -10.00
N PHE A 191 -9.57 14.97 -9.64
CA PHE A 191 -8.56 14.62 -10.63
C PHE A 191 -9.06 13.61 -11.65
N ARG A 192 -9.75 12.54 -11.20
CA ARG A 192 -10.36 11.56 -12.11
C ARG A 192 -11.42 12.21 -13.00
N GLU A 193 -12.25 13.09 -12.47
CA GLU A 193 -13.25 13.83 -13.26
C GLU A 193 -12.60 14.70 -14.33
N SER A 194 -11.48 15.36 -14.02
CA SER A 194 -10.74 16.16 -15.01
C SER A 194 -10.22 15.30 -16.16
N ILE A 195 -9.61 14.15 -15.86
CA ILE A 195 -9.14 13.20 -16.87
C ILE A 195 -10.30 12.73 -17.76
N ILE A 196 -11.45 12.41 -17.16
CA ILE A 196 -12.64 11.96 -17.90
C ILE A 196 -13.14 13.07 -18.83
N LYS A 197 -13.25 14.30 -18.34
CA LYS A 197 -13.71 15.45 -19.14
C LYS A 197 -12.78 15.71 -20.32
N GLU A 198 -11.47 15.79 -20.09
CA GLU A 198 -10.48 16.00 -21.14
C GLU A 198 -10.46 14.85 -22.15
N SER A 199 -10.56 13.60 -21.68
CA SER A 199 -10.61 12.43 -22.56
C SER A 199 -11.85 12.43 -23.45
N ILE A 200 -13.02 12.81 -22.90
CA ILE A 200 -14.23 12.94 -23.70
C ILE A 200 -14.02 14.00 -24.78
N VAL A 201 -13.64 15.23 -24.41
CA VAL A 201 -13.44 16.32 -25.37
C VAL A 201 -12.46 15.93 -26.48
N LYS A 202 -11.33 15.32 -26.14
CA LYS A 202 -10.29 14.94 -27.11
C LYS A 202 -10.71 13.82 -28.07
N TYR A 203 -11.48 12.85 -27.60
CA TYR A 203 -11.80 11.64 -28.37
C TYR A 203 -13.27 11.52 -28.78
N HIS A 204 -14.09 12.55 -28.52
CA HIS A 204 -15.51 12.55 -28.88
C HIS A 204 -15.75 12.53 -30.39
N GLU A 205 -14.85 13.13 -31.18
CA GLU A 205 -15.09 13.38 -32.61
C GLU A 205 -14.63 12.25 -33.55
N SER A 206 -13.92 11.22 -33.07
CA SER A 206 -13.22 10.26 -33.95
C SER A 206 -13.87 8.88 -34.08
N VAL A 207 -15.21 8.77 -34.02
CA VAL A 207 -15.90 7.53 -34.39
C VAL A 207 -16.72 7.76 -35.65
N GLU A 208 -16.06 7.69 -36.82
CA GLU A 208 -16.77 7.38 -38.06
C GLU A 208 -17.45 6.01 -37.87
N LYS A 209 -18.77 6.05 -37.67
CA LYS A 209 -19.59 4.84 -37.58
C LYS A 209 -19.49 4.13 -38.93
N LYS A 210 -18.65 3.09 -39.05
CA LYS A 210 -18.83 2.08 -40.09
C LYS A 210 -20.27 1.57 -39.95
N ARG A 211 -21.09 1.89 -40.95
CA ARG A 211 -22.52 1.55 -41.02
C ARG A 211 -22.68 0.03 -40.97
N SER A 212 -22.78 -0.52 -39.78
CA SER A 212 -23.33 -1.84 -39.53
C SER A 212 -24.77 -1.64 -39.09
N ARG A 213 -25.69 -2.35 -39.76
CA ARG A 213 -27.15 -2.41 -39.58
C ARG A 213 -27.71 -1.61 -38.38
N THR A 214 -28.48 -0.59 -38.71
CA THR A 214 -29.14 0.36 -37.81
C THR A 214 -29.84 -0.32 -36.63
N ARG A 215 -29.14 -0.40 -35.48
CA ARG A 215 -29.81 -0.38 -34.18
C ARG A 215 -29.65 1.05 -33.70
N VAL A 216 -30.75 1.79 -33.67
CA VAL A 216 -30.80 3.16 -33.13
C VAL A 216 -30.44 3.08 -31.65
N LEU A 217 -29.15 3.17 -31.34
CA LEU A 217 -28.69 3.40 -29.99
C LEU A 217 -28.80 4.91 -29.74
N PRO A 218 -29.54 5.33 -28.70
CA PRO A 218 -29.70 6.74 -28.41
C PRO A 218 -28.35 7.38 -28.08
N SER A 219 -28.13 8.58 -28.62
CA SER A 219 -27.00 9.43 -28.29
C SER A 219 -26.87 9.61 -26.77
N PRO A 220 -25.67 9.67 -26.17
CA PRO A 220 -25.52 10.07 -24.77
C PRO A 220 -26.14 11.46 -24.49
N LEU A 221 -26.19 12.33 -25.51
CA LEU A 221 -26.84 13.65 -25.46
C LEU A 221 -28.38 13.56 -25.52
N ARG A 222 -28.98 12.38 -25.73
CA ARG A 222 -30.44 12.18 -25.62
C ARG A 222 -30.91 12.13 -24.17
N LEU A 223 -30.01 11.93 -23.21
CA LEU A 223 -30.36 12.04 -21.80
C LEU A 223 -30.58 13.53 -21.49
N VAL A 224 -31.78 14.02 -21.79
CA VAL A 224 -32.27 15.33 -21.37
C VAL A 224 -33.07 15.13 -20.09
N GLU A 225 -32.56 15.72 -19.02
CA GLU A 225 -33.17 15.98 -17.70
C GLU A 225 -33.69 14.75 -16.91
N ARG A 226 -34.52 13.88 -17.48
CA ARG A 226 -35.25 12.81 -16.80
C ARG A 226 -34.45 11.56 -16.44
N HIS A 227 -33.13 11.61 -16.52
CA HIS A 227 -32.26 10.45 -16.21
C HIS A 227 -31.09 10.82 -15.32
N PHE A 228 -31.04 12.07 -14.85
CA PHE A 228 -30.04 12.52 -13.90
C PHE A 228 -30.55 12.32 -12.47
N VAL A 229 -29.59 12.18 -11.58
CA VAL A 229 -29.81 11.87 -10.18
C VAL A 229 -30.02 13.18 -9.44
N ASP A 230 -31.26 13.47 -9.05
CA ASP A 230 -31.59 14.70 -8.32
C ASP A 230 -31.56 14.50 -6.81
N ALA A 231 -31.12 15.54 -6.10
CA ALA A 231 -31.15 15.60 -4.64
C ALA A 231 -32.60 15.75 -4.18
N ILE A 232 -33.03 14.92 -3.23
CA ILE A 232 -34.37 15.03 -2.64
C ILE A 232 -34.44 16.35 -1.85
N PRO A 233 -35.48 17.18 -2.01
CA PRO A 233 -35.62 18.40 -1.21
C PRO A 233 -35.85 18.06 0.27
N ALA A 234 -35.34 18.93 1.15
CA ALA A 234 -35.50 18.76 2.59
C ALA A 234 -36.98 18.85 2.98
N THR A 235 -37.42 17.95 3.86
CA THR A 235 -38.76 17.97 4.45
C THR A 235 -38.65 18.21 5.95
N GLU A 236 -39.74 18.64 6.59
CA GLU A 236 -39.76 18.90 8.04
C GLU A 236 -39.30 17.69 8.88
N LYS A 237 -39.47 16.47 8.36
CA LYS A 237 -39.01 15.22 8.99
C LYS A 237 -37.57 14.82 8.66
N ASN A 238 -36.96 15.40 7.62
CA ASN A 238 -35.58 15.10 7.22
C ASN A 238 -34.92 16.33 6.57
N ILE A 239 -34.20 17.07 7.40
CA ILE A 239 -33.61 18.38 7.06
C ILE A 239 -32.35 18.22 6.17
N LYS A 240 -31.72 17.03 6.14
CA LYS A 240 -30.51 16.73 5.34
C LYS A 240 -30.59 15.36 4.66
N PRO A 241 -31.40 15.22 3.59
CA PRO A 241 -31.50 13.96 2.88
C PRO A 241 -30.18 13.61 2.16
N CYS A 242 -29.69 12.38 2.36
CA CYS A 242 -28.45 11.86 1.77
C CYS A 242 -28.70 10.87 0.61
N ARG A 243 -29.95 10.70 0.17
CA ARG A 243 -30.31 9.84 -0.95
C ARG A 243 -30.77 10.69 -2.12
N SER A 244 -30.53 10.18 -3.31
CA SER A 244 -30.91 10.81 -4.57
C SER A 244 -31.74 9.84 -5.40
N VAL A 245 -32.69 10.38 -6.17
CA VAL A 245 -33.69 9.58 -6.90
C VAL A 245 -33.55 9.85 -8.39
N LEU A 246 -33.74 8.81 -9.20
CA LEU A 246 -33.90 8.94 -10.64
C LEU A 246 -35.33 9.40 -10.91
N GLN A 247 -35.51 10.56 -11.53
CA GLN A 247 -36.80 10.87 -12.16
C GLN A 247 -37.05 9.82 -13.26
N ILE A 248 -38.28 9.33 -13.37
CA ILE A 248 -38.74 8.42 -14.44
C ILE A 248 -39.81 9.18 -15.24
#